data_AF-A0A9P4I4W9-F1
#
_entry.id   AF-A0A9P4I4W9-F1
#
_cell.length_a   1.000
_cell.length_b   1.000
_cell.length_c   1.000
_cell.angle_alpha   90.00
_cell.angle_beta   90.00
_cell.angle_gamma   90.00
#
_symmetry.space_group_name_H-M   'P 1'
#
loop_
_entity.id
_entity.type
_entity.pdbx_description
1 polymer ?
#
loop_
_entity_poly.entity_id
_entity_poly.type
_entity_poly.pdbx_seq_one_letter_code
_entity_poly.pdbx_strand_id
1 'polypeptide(L)'
;MSTHRSSPTTSNPDYFRIEDDWEWDPSVEKDLSDNAFEEIRKYVQSAREMYDSGKPLFPRSVILDAAQQLKAKSDKIFLRGWDGQVKEYPYYRARGEETLIPILHFGAFENRIKFAYIAGSTYNPLSICWTNGFAQHPRHTLEQITDKFKMHEKSWREGDICPLITESICKMDPVPTKVIGLGLGTPDQCDGKGPFFQHAAIVTIAEVLKEKGGREAACMSFCQDPAYSSTDKELLEDLNVTVLESPMGFLEIDSNSIVVSISPNVPVKQIVADDRSHWPAMMIWARIDSTEQEKEMYSPRHAL
;
A
#
# COMPACT_ATOMS: atom_id res chain seq x y z
N MET A 1 34.68 -3.17 -41.44
CA MET A 1 33.46 -3.68 -40.77
C MET A 1 33.88 -4.55 -39.61
N SER A 2 33.89 -4.00 -38.40
CA SER A 2 33.74 -4.73 -37.12
C SER A 2 33.76 -3.66 -36.03
N THR A 3 32.62 -3.43 -35.39
CA THR A 3 32.50 -2.56 -34.22
C THR A 3 31.97 -3.42 -33.07
N HIS A 4 32.87 -3.76 -32.15
CA HIS A 4 32.52 -4.29 -30.85
C HIS A 4 31.73 -3.21 -30.07
N ARG A 5 30.48 -3.52 -29.73
CA ARG A 5 29.74 -2.82 -28.67
C ARG A 5 30.00 -3.54 -27.36
N SER A 6 30.69 -2.85 -26.46
CA SER A 6 30.78 -3.19 -25.05
C SER A 6 29.47 -2.78 -24.38
N SER A 7 28.74 -3.72 -23.79
CA SER A 7 27.59 -3.45 -22.94
C SER A 7 28.06 -2.87 -21.59
N PRO A 8 27.46 -1.79 -21.06
CA PRO A 8 27.69 -1.40 -19.68
C PRO A 8 26.88 -2.34 -18.78
N THR A 9 27.59 -3.11 -17.96
CA THR A 9 27.05 -3.78 -16.78
C THR A 9 26.59 -2.73 -15.79
N THR A 10 25.29 -2.49 -15.71
CA THR A 10 24.68 -1.76 -14.59
C THR A 10 24.57 -2.73 -13.42
N SER A 11 25.48 -2.57 -12.44
CA SER A 11 25.34 -3.11 -11.11
C SER A 11 24.04 -2.59 -10.50
N ASN A 12 23.09 -3.50 -10.30
CA ASN A 12 21.83 -3.27 -9.63
C ASN A 12 22.12 -2.89 -8.16
N PRO A 13 21.81 -1.68 -7.68
CA PRO A 13 21.89 -1.40 -6.25
C PRO A 13 20.75 -2.13 -5.57
N ASP A 14 21.09 -2.94 -4.57
CA ASP A 14 20.19 -3.79 -3.79
C ASP A 14 18.91 -3.06 -3.37
N TYR A 15 17.82 -3.34 -4.07
CA TYR A 15 16.47 -2.98 -3.64
C TYR A 15 16.12 -3.85 -2.43
N PHE A 16 15.73 -3.20 -1.32
CA PHE A 16 15.36 -3.89 -0.09
C PHE A 16 14.21 -4.85 -0.34
N ARG A 17 14.49 -6.15 -0.11
CA ARG A 17 13.47 -7.16 0.08
C ARG A 17 12.56 -6.76 1.24
N ILE A 18 11.27 -6.63 0.97
CA ILE A 18 10.28 -6.98 2.00
C ILE A 18 10.50 -8.47 2.26
N GLU A 19 11.26 -8.80 3.30
CA GLU A 19 11.39 -10.18 3.72
C GLU A 19 10.15 -10.59 4.50
N ASP A 20 9.11 -10.93 3.74
CA ASP A 20 8.53 -12.23 4.03
C ASP A 20 9.69 -13.23 3.85
N ASP A 21 10.00 -14.08 4.83
CA ASP A 21 10.84 -15.29 4.63
C ASP A 21 10.11 -16.27 3.67
N TRP A 22 9.64 -15.77 2.54
CA TRP A 22 8.96 -16.40 1.43
C TRP A 22 9.53 -15.80 0.15
N GLU A 23 10.83 -16.00 -0.07
CA GLU A 23 11.32 -16.14 -1.43
C GLU A 23 10.58 -17.32 -2.04
N TRP A 24 9.61 -17.04 -2.93
CA TRP A 24 9.06 -18.07 -3.78
C TRP A 24 10.18 -18.54 -4.71
N ASP A 25 10.81 -19.64 -4.33
CA ASP A 25 11.65 -20.42 -5.22
C ASP A 25 10.72 -21.12 -6.24
N PRO A 26 10.76 -20.74 -7.53
CA PRO A 26 9.94 -21.36 -8.58
C PRO A 26 10.22 -22.85 -8.75
N SER A 27 11.37 -23.33 -8.25
CA SER A 27 11.74 -24.75 -8.26
C SER A 27 11.18 -25.54 -7.07
N VAL A 28 10.55 -24.86 -6.10
CA VAL A 28 9.83 -25.46 -4.98
C VAL A 28 8.33 -25.41 -5.27
N GLU A 29 7.90 -26.12 -6.31
CA GLU A 29 6.63 -26.83 -6.17
C GLU A 29 6.87 -27.88 -5.09
N LYS A 30 6.49 -27.56 -3.86
CA LYS A 30 6.60 -28.51 -2.77
C LYS A 30 5.72 -29.70 -3.15
N ASP A 31 6.30 -30.89 -3.27
CA ASP A 31 5.54 -32.14 -3.32
C ASP A 31 4.81 -32.30 -1.98
N LEU A 32 3.64 -31.65 -1.88
CA LEU A 32 2.79 -31.72 -0.71
C LEU A 32 2.19 -33.13 -0.66
N SER A 33 2.17 -33.73 0.52
CA SER A 33 1.48 -35.01 0.70
C SER A 33 -0.02 -34.85 0.43
N ASP A 34 -0.71 -35.94 0.06
CA ASP A 34 -2.16 -35.94 -0.14
C ASP A 34 -2.92 -35.38 1.07
N ASN A 35 -2.43 -35.65 2.28
CA ASN A 35 -3.00 -35.11 3.52
C ASN A 35 -2.83 -33.59 3.62
N ALA A 36 -1.65 -33.05 3.29
CA ALA A 36 -1.40 -31.60 3.30
C ALA A 36 -2.26 -30.88 2.24
N PHE A 37 -2.42 -31.47 1.06
CA PHE A 37 -3.33 -30.95 0.03
C PHE A 37 -4.79 -30.92 0.49
N GLU A 38 -5.24 -31.92 1.24
CA GLU A 38 -6.60 -31.97 1.76
C GLU A 38 -6.84 -30.91 2.85
N GLU A 39 -5.85 -30.66 3.71
CA GLU A 39 -5.91 -29.56 4.69
C GLU A 39 -5.97 -28.18 4.01
N ILE A 40 -5.15 -27.97 2.97
CA ILE A 40 -5.18 -26.73 2.17
C ILE A 40 -6.53 -26.55 1.49
N ARG A 41 -7.12 -27.61 0.92
CA ARG A 41 -8.46 -27.55 0.31
C ARG A 41 -9.52 -27.14 1.32
N LYS A 42 -9.52 -27.74 2.53
CA LYS A 42 -10.45 -27.38 3.60
C LYS A 42 -10.28 -25.93 4.04
N TYR A 43 -9.04 -25.45 4.17
CA TYR A 43 -8.75 -24.06 4.47
C TYR A 43 -9.29 -23.12 3.37
N VAL A 44 -8.98 -23.39 2.11
CA VAL A 44 -9.42 -22.56 0.98
C VAL A 44 -10.94 -22.53 0.88
N GLN A 45 -11.61 -23.66 1.08
CA GLN A 45 -13.07 -23.73 1.11
C GLN A 45 -13.65 -22.87 2.24
N SER A 46 -13.16 -23.05 3.46
CA SER A 46 -13.60 -22.25 4.62
C SER A 46 -13.34 -20.75 4.42
N ALA A 47 -12.18 -20.38 3.85
CA ALA A 47 -11.86 -18.99 3.51
C ALA A 47 -12.84 -18.41 2.47
N ARG A 48 -13.22 -19.18 1.45
CA ARG A 48 -14.23 -18.76 0.46
C ARG A 48 -15.60 -18.59 1.10
N GLU A 49 -16.04 -19.55 1.91
CA GLU A 49 -17.32 -19.46 2.62
C GLU A 49 -17.40 -18.21 3.51
N MET A 50 -16.31 -17.88 4.23
CA MET A 50 -16.22 -16.65 5.01
C MET A 50 -16.27 -15.39 4.12
N TYR A 51 -15.52 -15.36 3.01
CA TYR A 51 -15.52 -14.24 2.07
C TYR A 51 -16.92 -13.99 1.50
N ASP A 52 -17.54 -15.05 0.98
CA ASP A 52 -18.85 -15.01 0.33
C ASP A 52 -19.97 -14.64 1.32
N SER A 53 -19.79 -14.93 2.62
CA SER A 53 -20.71 -14.49 3.68
C SER A 53 -20.61 -12.99 3.99
N GLY A 54 -19.64 -12.27 3.41
CA GLY A 54 -19.39 -10.85 3.68
C GLY A 54 -18.66 -10.61 5.01
N LYS A 55 -17.96 -11.61 5.54
CA LYS A 55 -17.18 -11.46 6.78
C LYS A 55 -15.96 -10.57 6.52
N PRO A 56 -15.81 -9.43 7.23
CA PRO A 56 -14.70 -8.50 6.98
C PRO A 56 -13.32 -9.16 7.14
N LEU A 57 -12.42 -8.98 6.17
CA LEU A 57 -11.06 -9.53 6.15
C LEU A 57 -10.09 -8.74 7.04
N PHE A 58 -10.28 -7.43 7.06
CA PHE A 58 -9.46 -6.41 7.69
C PHE A 58 -10.33 -5.51 8.59
N PRO A 59 -10.98 -6.06 9.64
CA PRO A 59 -11.84 -5.24 10.50
C PRO A 59 -11.06 -4.05 11.05
N ARG A 60 -11.61 -2.84 10.90
CA ARG A 60 -10.98 -1.60 11.31
C ARG A 60 -10.55 -1.59 12.79
N SER A 61 -11.35 -2.23 13.66
CA SER A 61 -11.02 -2.39 15.08
C SER A 61 -9.76 -3.22 15.31
N VAL A 62 -9.51 -4.23 14.47
CA VAL A 62 -8.30 -5.07 14.55
C VAL A 62 -7.08 -4.28 14.05
N ILE A 63 -7.23 -3.48 12.98
CA ILE A 63 -6.17 -2.58 12.50
C ILE A 63 -5.82 -1.55 13.58
N LEU A 64 -6.81 -0.94 14.23
CA LEU A 64 -6.62 0.04 15.30
C LEU A 64 -5.91 -0.58 16.52
N ASP A 65 -6.37 -1.74 16.97
CA ASP A 65 -5.75 -2.47 18.08
C ASP A 65 -4.28 -2.81 17.77
N ALA A 66 -4.01 -3.35 16.58
CA ALA A 66 -2.63 -3.62 16.13
C ALA A 66 -1.77 -2.35 16.08
N ALA A 67 -2.30 -1.24 15.54
CA ALA A 67 -1.59 0.04 15.49
C ALA A 67 -1.25 0.58 16.89
N GLN A 68 -2.17 0.43 17.86
CA GLN A 68 -1.93 0.82 19.25
C GLN A 68 -0.83 -0.02 19.90
N GLN A 69 -0.84 -1.34 19.68
CA GLN A 69 0.20 -2.24 20.18
C GLN A 69 1.57 -1.93 19.56
N LEU A 70 1.61 -1.67 18.25
CA LEU A 70 2.83 -1.25 17.55
C LEU A 70 3.39 0.06 18.13
N LYS A 71 2.54 1.06 18.34
CA LYS A 71 2.92 2.34 18.93
C LYS A 71 3.42 2.19 20.37
N ALA A 72 2.80 1.31 21.14
CA ALA A 72 3.17 1.06 22.54
C ALA A 72 4.50 0.32 22.69
N LYS A 73 5.04 -0.27 21.62
CA LYS A 73 6.26 -1.10 21.64
C LYS A 73 6.19 -2.22 22.68
N SER A 74 5.02 -2.81 22.86
CA SER A 74 4.82 -3.93 23.78
C SER A 74 5.68 -5.12 23.36
N ASP A 75 6.21 -5.91 24.30
CA ASP A 75 7.10 -7.06 24.00
C ASP A 75 6.48 -8.06 23.02
N LYS A 76 5.14 -8.15 23.03
CA LYS A 76 4.33 -9.03 22.20
C LYS A 76 3.21 -8.22 21.53
N ILE A 77 2.88 -8.63 20.31
CA ILE A 77 1.75 -8.15 19.54
C ILE A 77 0.76 -9.30 19.37
N PHE A 78 -0.49 -9.05 19.68
CA PHE A 78 -1.59 -10.01 19.54
C PHE A 78 -2.48 -9.57 18.39
N LEU A 79 -2.66 -10.44 17.42
CA LEU A 79 -3.51 -10.17 16.26
C LEU A 79 -4.61 -11.22 16.16
N ARG A 80 -5.86 -10.76 16.20
CA ARG A 80 -7.01 -11.64 15.94
C ARG A 80 -7.12 -11.90 14.45
N GLY A 81 -6.93 -13.15 14.07
CA GLY A 81 -7.10 -13.64 12.71
C GLY A 81 -8.55 -13.60 12.25
N TRP A 82 -8.73 -13.72 10.94
CA TRP A 82 -10.04 -13.76 10.32
C TRP A 82 -10.84 -15.00 10.73
N ASP A 83 -10.16 -16.09 11.07
CA ASP A 83 -10.72 -17.31 11.67
C ASP A 83 -11.14 -17.14 13.16
N GLY A 84 -10.90 -15.97 13.75
CA GLY A 84 -11.19 -15.66 15.14
C GLY A 84 -10.09 -16.06 16.13
N GLN A 85 -9.08 -16.82 15.68
CA GLN A 85 -7.95 -17.21 16.51
C GLN A 85 -7.02 -16.03 16.77
N VAL A 86 -6.43 -15.96 17.95
CA VAL A 86 -5.44 -14.91 18.28
C VAL A 86 -4.05 -15.47 18.05
N LYS A 87 -3.28 -14.78 17.20
CA LYS A 87 -1.86 -15.07 16.98
C LYS A 87 -1.00 -14.10 17.78
N GLU A 88 0.05 -14.63 18.37
CA GLU A 88 1.06 -13.87 19.11
C GLU A 88 2.31 -13.69 18.23
N TYR A 89 2.84 -12.48 18.20
CA TYR A 89 4.04 -12.10 17.48
C TYR A 89 5.02 -11.42 18.44
N PRO A 90 6.31 -11.75 18.40
CA PRO A 90 7.31 -10.95 19.11
C PRO A 90 7.41 -9.56 18.48
N TYR A 91 7.64 -8.54 19.30
CA TYR A 91 7.84 -7.20 18.75
C TYR A 91 9.12 -7.13 17.94
N TYR A 92 10.25 -7.46 18.57
CA TYR A 92 11.54 -7.52 17.89
C TYR A 92 11.83 -8.92 17.38
N ARG A 93 12.36 -8.99 16.16
CA ARG A 93 12.92 -10.23 15.60
C ARG A 93 14.39 -9.97 15.27
N ALA A 94 15.28 -10.77 15.86
CA ALA A 94 16.70 -10.72 15.55
C ALA A 94 16.95 -11.47 14.23
N ARG A 95 17.82 -10.89 13.39
CA ARG A 95 18.34 -11.52 12.18
C ARG A 95 19.84 -11.26 12.08
N GLY A 96 20.64 -12.25 12.46
CA GLY A 96 22.08 -12.03 12.61
C GLY A 96 22.36 -10.93 13.62
N GLU A 97 23.03 -9.86 13.18
CA GLU A 97 23.32 -8.67 14.00
C GLU A 97 22.23 -7.59 13.93
N GLU A 98 21.23 -7.74 13.04
CA GLU A 98 20.16 -6.77 12.85
C GLU A 98 18.95 -7.03 13.75
N THR A 99 18.31 -5.94 14.19
CA THR A 99 17.02 -5.99 14.89
C THR A 99 15.94 -5.49 13.95
N LEU A 100 15.04 -6.37 13.55
CA LEU A 100 13.92 -6.04 12.67
C LEU A 100 12.74 -5.48 13.48
N ILE A 101 12.04 -4.51 12.90
CA ILE A 101 10.86 -3.88 13.47
C ILE A 101 9.58 -4.45 12.87
N PRO A 102 8.51 -4.60 13.67
CA PRO A 102 7.26 -5.19 13.22
C PRO A 102 6.43 -4.17 12.44
N ILE A 103 5.76 -4.63 11.39
CA ILE A 103 4.85 -3.85 10.56
C ILE A 103 3.60 -4.68 10.26
N LEU A 104 2.49 -3.99 9.99
CA LEU A 104 1.24 -4.65 9.63
C LEU A 104 1.24 -5.00 8.14
N HIS A 105 1.11 -6.29 7.84
CA HIS A 105 1.05 -6.83 6.49
C HIS A 105 -0.39 -7.16 6.09
N PHE A 106 -0.77 -6.74 4.89
CA PHE A 106 -2.10 -6.91 4.32
C PHE A 106 -1.99 -7.77 3.05
N GLY A 107 -2.46 -9.01 3.13
CA GLY A 107 -2.48 -9.92 1.98
C GLY A 107 -3.86 -10.00 1.35
N ALA A 108 -3.92 -9.69 0.06
CA ALA A 108 -5.14 -9.80 -0.74
C ALA A 108 -5.73 -11.21 -0.67
N PHE A 109 -7.06 -11.33 -0.68
CA PHE A 109 -7.75 -12.63 -0.60
C PHE A 109 -7.25 -13.61 -1.68
N GLU A 110 -7.17 -13.15 -2.93
CA GLU A 110 -6.75 -13.90 -4.10
C GLU A 110 -5.33 -14.45 -3.94
N ASN A 111 -4.43 -13.61 -3.42
CA ASN A 111 -3.08 -14.01 -3.09
C ASN A 111 -3.05 -15.07 -2.01
N ARG A 112 -3.87 -14.93 -0.95
CA ARG A 112 -3.90 -15.91 0.13
C ARG A 112 -4.36 -17.28 -0.35
N ILE A 113 -5.37 -17.34 -1.21
CA ILE A 113 -5.79 -18.62 -1.80
C ILE A 113 -4.68 -19.20 -2.67
N LYS A 114 -4.06 -18.39 -3.54
CA LYS A 114 -2.96 -18.82 -4.41
C LYS A 114 -1.76 -19.33 -3.60
N PHE A 115 -1.33 -18.58 -2.59
CA PHE A 115 -0.21 -18.95 -1.73
C PHE A 115 -0.51 -20.18 -0.88
N ALA A 116 -1.75 -20.41 -0.46
CA ALA A 116 -2.09 -21.65 0.25
C ALA A 116 -1.76 -22.90 -0.57
N TYR A 117 -2.04 -22.88 -1.87
CA TYR A 117 -1.69 -23.99 -2.77
C TYR A 117 -0.19 -24.07 -3.09
N ILE A 118 0.46 -22.93 -3.30
CA ILE A 118 1.88 -22.91 -3.71
C ILE A 118 2.82 -23.20 -2.52
N ALA A 119 2.57 -22.56 -1.38
CA ALA A 119 3.44 -22.62 -0.21
C ALA A 119 3.04 -23.71 0.80
N GLY A 120 1.83 -24.28 0.64
CA GLY A 120 1.25 -25.19 1.61
C GLY A 120 0.99 -24.55 2.97
N SER A 121 0.67 -23.26 3.01
CA SER A 121 0.55 -22.49 4.25
C SER A 121 -0.74 -21.67 4.33
N THR A 122 -1.39 -21.72 5.50
CA THR A 122 -2.69 -21.08 5.76
C THR A 122 -2.50 -19.78 6.53
N TYR A 123 -2.20 -18.70 5.81
CA TYR A 123 -1.94 -17.38 6.39
C TYR A 123 -3.21 -16.53 6.55
N ASN A 124 -3.29 -15.80 7.68
CA ASN A 124 -4.32 -14.79 7.85
C ASN A 124 -4.13 -13.64 6.85
N PRO A 125 -5.20 -13.04 6.31
CA PRO A 125 -5.11 -11.86 5.45
C PRO A 125 -4.31 -10.75 6.10
N LEU A 126 -4.58 -10.46 7.37
CA LEU A 126 -3.83 -9.55 8.23
C LEU A 126 -2.81 -10.32 9.07
N SER A 127 -1.55 -9.87 9.06
CA SER A 127 -0.45 -10.48 9.84
C SER A 127 0.61 -9.45 10.23
N ILE A 128 1.48 -9.77 11.18
CA ILE A 128 2.73 -9.01 11.39
C ILE A 128 3.81 -9.60 10.49
N CYS A 129 4.55 -8.74 9.78
CA CYS A 129 5.86 -9.07 9.22
C CYS A 129 6.91 -8.14 9.82
N TRP A 130 8.18 -8.43 9.55
CA TRP A 130 9.30 -7.66 10.09
C TRP A 130 10.13 -7.09 8.96
N THR A 131 10.58 -5.86 9.14
CA THR A 131 11.44 -5.14 8.20
C THR A 131 12.65 -4.60 8.95
N ASN A 132 13.77 -4.40 8.27
CA ASN A 132 14.91 -3.64 8.79
C ASN A 132 14.63 -2.11 8.84
N GLY A 133 13.40 -1.70 8.52
CA GLY A 133 12.95 -0.32 8.45
C GLY A 133 12.79 0.10 7.00
N PHE A 134 11.75 0.88 6.73
CA PHE A 134 11.51 1.39 5.37
C PHE A 134 12.32 2.64 5.03
N ALA A 135 13.25 3.05 5.89
CA ALA A 135 14.01 4.27 5.69
C ALA A 135 14.94 4.12 4.47
N GLN A 136 14.41 4.42 3.29
CA GLN A 136 15.19 4.44 2.08
C GLN A 136 16.22 5.56 2.19
N HIS A 137 17.47 5.24 1.88
CA HIS A 137 18.51 6.26 1.79
C HIS A 137 18.17 7.21 0.64
N PRO A 138 18.11 8.52 0.91
CA PRO A 138 17.88 9.51 -0.12
C PRO A 138 18.78 9.30 -1.34
N ARG A 139 18.18 9.23 -2.54
CA ARG A 139 18.95 9.18 -3.81
C ARG A 139 19.20 10.56 -4.37
N HIS A 140 18.28 11.49 -4.14
CA HIS A 140 18.33 12.85 -4.64
C HIS A 140 18.23 13.87 -3.50
N THR A 141 18.70 15.09 -3.77
CA THR A 141 18.46 16.23 -2.88
C THR A 141 17.01 16.72 -2.99
N LEU A 142 16.54 17.44 -1.96
CA LEU A 142 15.22 18.09 -1.97
C LEU A 142 15.03 19.01 -3.19
N GLU A 143 16.07 19.74 -3.60
CA GLU A 143 16.02 20.61 -4.79
C GLU A 143 15.76 19.79 -6.07
N GLN A 144 16.52 18.70 -6.26
CA GLN A 144 16.42 17.85 -7.45
C GLN A 144 15.05 17.18 -7.55
N ILE A 145 14.52 16.65 -6.45
CA ILE A 145 13.19 16.01 -6.43
C ILE A 145 12.08 17.05 -6.64
N THR A 146 12.25 18.27 -6.10
CA THR A 146 11.29 19.36 -6.26
C THR A 146 11.20 19.81 -7.72
N ASP A 147 12.33 19.93 -8.41
CA ASP A 147 12.35 20.28 -9.83
C ASP A 147 11.70 19.19 -10.69
N LYS A 148 12.00 17.91 -10.40
CA LYS A 148 11.32 16.77 -11.05
C LYS A 148 9.81 16.79 -10.78
N PHE A 149 9.41 17.05 -9.54
CA PHE A 149 8.00 17.15 -9.16
C PHE A 149 7.29 18.24 -9.95
N LYS A 150 7.82 19.48 -9.97
CA LYS A 150 7.22 20.59 -10.73
C LYS A 150 7.07 20.29 -12.21
N MET A 151 8.07 19.64 -12.82
CA MET A 151 8.00 19.22 -14.22
C MET A 151 6.84 18.22 -14.44
N HIS A 152 6.72 17.23 -13.58
CA HIS A 152 5.68 16.21 -13.68
C HIS A 152 4.29 16.71 -13.28
N GLU A 153 4.19 17.60 -12.30
CA GLU A 153 2.97 18.27 -11.89
C GLU A 153 2.40 19.10 -13.05
N LYS A 154 3.25 19.86 -13.75
CA LYS A 154 2.84 20.57 -14.96
C LYS A 154 2.29 19.61 -16.01
N SER A 155 3.02 18.52 -16.29
CA SER A 155 2.58 17.51 -17.26
C SER A 155 1.27 16.81 -16.83
N TRP A 156 1.05 16.62 -15.53
CA TRP A 156 -0.19 16.08 -14.98
C TRP A 156 -1.37 17.05 -15.22
N ARG A 157 -1.19 18.34 -14.91
CA ARG A 157 -2.22 19.38 -15.06
C ARG A 157 -2.61 19.62 -16.52
N GLU A 158 -1.66 19.50 -17.44
CA GLU A 158 -1.88 19.58 -18.89
C GLU A 158 -2.52 18.31 -19.49
N GLY A 159 -2.55 17.20 -18.74
CA GLY A 159 -3.08 15.93 -19.21
C GLY A 159 -4.60 15.81 -19.06
N ASP A 160 -5.19 14.91 -19.84
CA ASP A 160 -6.66 14.75 -19.95
C ASP A 160 -7.36 14.28 -18.66
N ILE A 161 -6.64 13.63 -17.76
CA ILE A 161 -7.23 13.06 -16.53
C ILE A 161 -7.47 14.12 -15.46
N CYS A 162 -6.59 15.12 -15.36
CA CYS A 162 -6.72 16.22 -14.39
C CYS A 162 -8.10 16.91 -14.47
N PRO A 163 -8.55 17.43 -15.63
CA PRO A 163 -9.86 18.09 -15.72
C PRO A 163 -11.05 17.16 -15.42
N LEU A 164 -10.94 15.87 -15.75
CA LEU A 164 -12.01 14.90 -15.46
C LEU A 164 -12.18 14.67 -13.95
N ILE A 165 -11.07 14.58 -13.22
CA ILE A 165 -11.08 14.43 -11.76
C ILE A 165 -11.60 15.71 -11.12
N THR A 166 -11.11 16.88 -11.53
CA THR A 166 -11.55 18.16 -10.95
C THR A 166 -13.04 18.41 -11.21
N GLU A 167 -13.55 18.12 -12.41
CA GLU A 167 -14.97 18.23 -12.72
C GLU A 167 -15.82 17.29 -11.86
N SER A 168 -15.36 16.06 -11.64
CA SER A 168 -16.05 15.07 -10.80
C SER A 168 -16.15 15.56 -9.35
N ILE A 169 -15.07 16.12 -8.80
CA ILE A 169 -15.02 16.68 -7.45
C ILE A 169 -15.91 17.93 -7.34
N CYS A 170 -15.90 18.79 -8.36
CA CYS A 170 -16.75 19.96 -8.44
C CYS A 170 -18.25 19.64 -8.36
N LYS A 171 -18.67 18.42 -8.73
CA LYS A 171 -20.06 17.95 -8.65
C LYS A 171 -20.42 17.33 -7.29
N MET A 172 -19.46 17.07 -6.41
CA MET A 172 -19.72 16.45 -5.11
C MET A 172 -20.46 17.40 -4.16
N ASP A 173 -21.42 16.86 -3.42
CA ASP A 173 -22.12 17.48 -2.31
C ASP A 173 -22.57 16.39 -1.31
N PRO A 174 -22.17 16.43 -0.03
CA PRO A 174 -21.30 17.45 0.60
C PRO A 174 -19.86 17.42 0.05
N VAL A 175 -19.13 18.52 0.25
CA VAL A 175 -17.73 18.65 -0.15
C VAL A 175 -16.84 17.87 0.82
N PRO A 176 -16.04 16.90 0.35
CA PRO A 176 -15.04 16.23 1.19
C PRO A 176 -14.04 17.23 1.76
N THR A 177 -13.54 16.96 2.97
CA THR A 177 -12.56 17.82 3.67
C THR A 177 -11.18 17.18 3.77
N LYS A 178 -11.03 15.95 3.26
CA LYS A 178 -9.78 15.19 3.31
C LYS A 178 -9.47 14.57 1.95
N VAL A 179 -8.18 14.52 1.62
CA VAL A 179 -7.65 13.66 0.57
C VAL A 179 -6.56 12.76 1.16
N ILE A 180 -6.60 11.47 0.84
CA ILE A 180 -5.72 10.44 1.41
C ILE A 180 -5.08 9.64 0.28
N GLY A 181 -3.77 9.73 0.14
CA GLY A 181 -2.96 8.90 -0.75
C GLY A 181 -2.47 7.64 -0.06
N LEU A 182 -2.70 6.46 -0.66
CA LEU A 182 -2.25 5.17 -0.11
C LEU A 182 -1.43 4.41 -1.15
N GLY A 183 -0.18 4.11 -0.81
CA GLY A 183 0.72 3.34 -1.67
C GLY A 183 1.03 4.06 -2.98
N LEU A 184 1.41 5.34 -2.91
CA LEU A 184 1.67 6.17 -4.09
C LEU A 184 3.07 5.98 -4.67
N GLY A 185 3.92 5.19 -4.02
CA GLY A 185 5.33 5.01 -4.35
C GLY A 185 6.18 6.19 -3.92
N THR A 186 7.50 6.06 -4.06
CA THR A 186 8.50 7.05 -3.64
C THR A 186 8.99 7.87 -4.84
N PRO A 187 8.71 9.18 -4.89
CA PRO A 187 9.26 10.04 -5.95
C PRO A 187 10.79 10.09 -5.99
N ASP A 188 11.48 9.89 -4.86
CA ASP A 188 12.94 9.93 -4.77
C ASP A 188 13.60 8.68 -5.38
N GLN A 189 12.96 7.51 -5.26
CA GLN A 189 13.58 6.23 -5.60
C GLN A 189 13.09 5.67 -6.93
N CYS A 190 11.97 6.16 -7.46
CA CYS A 190 11.43 5.72 -8.74
C CYS A 190 11.82 6.68 -9.87
N ASP A 191 12.41 6.14 -10.93
CA ASP A 191 12.73 6.89 -12.16
C ASP A 191 11.49 7.15 -13.04
N GLY A 192 10.34 6.54 -12.70
CA GLY A 192 9.09 6.64 -13.43
C GLY A 192 8.24 7.86 -13.03
N LYS A 193 7.35 8.30 -13.94
CA LYS A 193 6.41 9.41 -13.70
C LYS A 193 5.30 9.08 -12.69
N GLY A 194 5.09 7.79 -12.42
CA GLY A 194 3.95 7.28 -11.64
C GLY A 194 3.81 7.92 -10.27
N PRO A 195 4.82 7.84 -9.39
CA PRO A 195 4.77 8.48 -8.08
C PRO A 195 4.53 9.98 -8.18
N PHE A 196 5.26 10.70 -9.04
CA PHE A 196 5.05 12.15 -9.21
C PHE A 196 3.62 12.50 -9.63
N PHE A 197 3.03 11.77 -10.58
CA PHE A 197 1.66 12.02 -11.04
C PHE A 197 0.63 11.74 -9.94
N GLN A 198 0.83 10.68 -9.15
CA GLN A 198 -0.05 10.36 -8.03
C GLN A 198 -0.02 11.45 -6.95
N HIS A 199 1.16 11.97 -6.60
CA HIS A 199 1.28 13.08 -5.64
C HIS A 199 0.74 14.40 -6.21
N ALA A 200 0.97 14.68 -7.49
CA ALA A 200 0.37 15.84 -8.17
C ALA A 200 -1.17 15.76 -8.16
N ALA A 201 -1.75 14.57 -8.28
CA ALA A 201 -3.19 14.35 -8.13
C ALA A 201 -3.67 14.70 -6.72
N ILE A 202 -2.96 14.28 -5.65
CA ILE A 202 -3.30 14.66 -4.26
C ILE A 202 -3.32 16.17 -4.09
N VAL A 203 -2.28 16.86 -4.55
CA VAL A 203 -2.18 18.33 -4.46
C VAL A 203 -3.32 19.01 -5.23
N THR A 204 -3.58 18.57 -6.46
CA THR A 204 -4.67 19.10 -7.29
C THR A 204 -6.03 18.91 -6.61
N ILE A 205 -6.31 17.73 -6.07
CA ILE A 205 -7.57 17.43 -5.38
C ILE A 205 -7.72 18.34 -4.15
N ALA A 206 -6.67 18.49 -3.36
CA ALA A 206 -6.69 19.34 -2.18
C ALA A 206 -6.98 20.82 -2.53
N GLU A 207 -6.39 21.33 -3.61
CA GLU A 207 -6.68 22.67 -4.13
C GLU A 207 -8.15 22.83 -4.51
N VAL A 208 -8.70 21.90 -5.30
CA VAL A 208 -10.10 21.95 -5.74
C VAL A 208 -11.07 21.86 -4.55
N LEU A 209 -10.77 21.02 -3.56
CA LEU A 209 -11.58 20.92 -2.34
C LEU A 209 -11.55 22.22 -1.53
N LYS A 210 -10.38 22.87 -1.38
CA LYS A 210 -10.25 24.18 -0.71
C LYS A 210 -11.04 25.26 -1.45
N GLU A 211 -10.92 25.32 -2.77
CA GLU A 211 -11.64 26.29 -3.60
C GLU A 211 -13.16 26.12 -3.48
N LYS A 212 -13.63 24.88 -3.52
CA LYS A 212 -15.06 24.54 -3.44
C LYS A 212 -15.63 24.72 -2.04
N GLY A 213 -14.85 24.43 -1.00
CA GLY A 213 -15.26 24.59 0.40
C GLY A 213 -15.25 26.05 0.88
N GLY A 214 -14.57 26.95 0.16
CA GLY A 214 -14.48 28.37 0.48
C GLY A 214 -13.31 28.70 1.43
N ARG A 215 -13.14 30.00 1.73
CA ARG A 215 -11.95 30.55 2.44
C ARG A 215 -11.70 29.98 3.85
N GLU A 216 -12.70 29.37 4.48
CA GLU A 216 -12.59 28.79 5.82
C GLU A 216 -12.46 27.25 5.79
N ALA A 217 -12.59 26.62 4.62
CA ALA A 217 -12.47 25.17 4.49
C ALA A 217 -11.00 24.75 4.46
N ALA A 218 -10.54 24.19 5.58
CA ALA A 218 -9.28 23.45 5.60
C ALA A 218 -9.50 22.09 4.91
N CYS A 219 -8.88 21.87 3.74
CA CYS A 219 -8.67 20.52 3.24
C CYS A 219 -7.39 19.96 3.83
N MET A 220 -7.49 18.82 4.50
CA MET A 220 -6.33 18.07 4.98
C MET A 220 -5.86 17.09 3.90
N SER A 221 -4.56 17.02 3.69
CA SER A 221 -3.95 16.10 2.73
C SER A 221 -3.04 15.14 3.48
N PHE A 222 -3.30 13.85 3.33
CA PHE A 222 -2.53 12.79 3.97
C PHE A 222 -1.96 11.85 2.92
N CYS A 223 -0.75 11.37 3.14
CA CYS A 223 -0.18 10.27 2.36
C CYS A 223 0.39 9.20 3.29
N GLN A 224 0.19 7.94 2.95
CA GLN A 224 0.88 6.82 3.57
C GLN A 224 1.50 5.96 2.48
N ASP A 225 2.81 5.96 2.46
CA ASP A 225 3.60 4.93 1.81
C ASP A 225 4.72 4.57 2.78
N PRO A 226 4.82 3.32 3.23
CA PRO A 226 5.90 2.94 4.11
C PRO A 226 7.28 3.22 3.48
N ALA A 227 7.39 3.12 2.16
CA ALA A 227 8.65 3.23 1.42
C ALA A 227 9.19 4.66 1.24
N TYR A 228 8.53 5.69 1.79
CA TYR A 228 9.01 7.08 1.68
C TYR A 228 10.38 7.28 2.31
N SER A 229 11.30 7.88 1.55
CA SER A 229 12.59 8.37 2.06
C SER A 229 12.41 9.65 2.90
N SER A 230 13.47 10.11 3.59
CA SER A 230 13.41 11.40 4.29
C SER A 230 13.18 12.55 3.31
N THR A 231 13.79 12.50 2.12
CA THR A 231 13.59 13.50 1.06
C THR A 231 12.15 13.50 0.54
N ASP A 232 11.50 12.34 0.42
CA ASP A 232 10.08 12.28 0.07
C ASP A 232 9.22 12.98 1.13
N LYS A 233 9.50 12.73 2.41
CA LYS A 233 8.77 13.35 3.53
C LYS A 233 8.93 14.87 3.54
N GLU A 234 10.14 15.37 3.31
CA GLU A 234 10.43 16.81 3.19
C GLU A 234 9.69 17.45 2.00
N LEU A 235 9.71 16.82 0.82
CA LEU A 235 8.95 17.28 -0.34
C LEU A 235 7.44 17.35 -0.05
N LEU A 236 6.89 16.32 0.60
CA LEU A 236 5.46 16.28 0.92
C LEU A 236 5.07 17.34 1.95
N GLU A 237 5.93 17.63 2.92
CA GLU A 237 5.75 18.73 3.86
C GLU A 237 5.71 20.09 3.13
N ASP A 238 6.62 20.34 2.20
CA ASP A 238 6.61 21.56 1.35
C ASP A 238 5.32 21.70 0.52
N LEU A 239 4.72 20.57 0.14
CA LEU A 239 3.45 20.50 -0.57
C LEU A 239 2.22 20.56 0.36
N ASN A 240 2.40 20.77 1.67
CA ASN A 240 1.36 20.74 2.70
C ASN A 240 0.61 19.40 2.77
N VAL A 241 1.32 18.30 2.56
CA VAL A 241 0.83 16.93 2.68
C VAL A 241 1.45 16.27 3.90
N THR A 242 0.62 15.85 4.85
CA THR A 242 1.07 15.16 6.06
C THR A 242 1.33 13.68 5.76
N VAL A 243 2.55 13.22 6.00
CA VAL A 243 2.87 11.78 5.90
C VAL A 243 2.42 11.06 7.16
N LEU A 244 1.65 9.99 6.99
CA LEU A 244 1.17 9.13 8.05
C LEU A 244 1.98 7.83 8.09
N GLU A 245 2.31 7.37 9.30
CA GLU A 245 2.96 6.08 9.51
C GLU A 245 1.96 4.93 9.32
N SER A 246 2.41 3.80 8.76
CA SER A 246 1.57 2.63 8.58
C SER A 246 1.12 2.04 9.94
N PRO A 247 -0.17 1.67 10.12
CA PRO A 247 -1.27 1.65 9.15
C PRO A 247 -2.25 2.84 9.27
N MET A 248 -1.82 3.99 9.82
CA MET A 248 -2.70 5.10 10.20
C MET A 248 -3.49 5.73 9.04
N GLY A 249 -2.95 5.70 7.82
CA GLY A 249 -3.65 6.15 6.62
C GLY A 249 -4.96 5.42 6.36
N PHE A 250 -5.04 4.11 6.66
CA PHE A 250 -6.32 3.39 6.61
C PHE A 250 -7.29 3.84 7.70
N LEU A 251 -6.75 4.19 8.88
CA LEU A 251 -7.52 4.70 10.02
C LEU A 251 -7.94 6.16 9.86
N GLU A 252 -7.43 6.88 8.86
CA GLU A 252 -7.85 8.25 8.56
C GLU A 252 -9.05 8.32 7.59
N ILE A 253 -9.39 7.20 6.93
CA ILE A 253 -10.51 7.13 5.97
C ILE A 253 -11.85 7.25 6.71
N ASP A 254 -12.73 8.11 6.19
CA ASP A 254 -14.12 8.28 6.62
C ASP A 254 -14.97 8.84 5.47
N SER A 255 -16.25 9.12 5.71
CA SER A 255 -17.17 9.67 4.71
C SER A 255 -16.81 11.08 4.19
N ASN A 256 -15.82 11.74 4.77
CA ASN A 256 -15.35 13.07 4.36
C ASN A 256 -14.03 13.00 3.57
N SER A 257 -13.55 11.81 3.23
CA SER A 257 -12.30 11.63 2.49
C SER A 257 -12.52 11.29 1.00
N ILE A 258 -11.58 11.77 0.18
CA ILE A 258 -11.27 11.22 -1.13
C ILE A 258 -10.02 10.36 -0.98
N VAL A 259 -10.09 9.09 -1.40
CA VAL A 259 -8.93 8.18 -1.36
C VAL A 259 -8.34 8.04 -2.75
N VAL A 260 -7.02 8.19 -2.88
CA VAL A 260 -6.26 7.95 -4.12
C VAL A 260 -5.33 6.76 -3.88
N SER A 261 -5.49 5.72 -4.70
CA SER A 261 -4.61 4.55 -4.67
C SER A 261 -4.63 3.86 -6.02
N ILE A 262 -3.63 4.14 -6.87
CA ILE A 262 -3.68 3.73 -8.28
C ILE A 262 -3.14 2.31 -8.47
N SER A 263 -1.94 2.02 -7.95
CA SER A 263 -1.31 0.71 -8.12
C SER A 263 -0.59 0.26 -6.84
N PRO A 264 -1.32 0.12 -5.72
CA PRO A 264 -0.71 -0.34 -4.47
C PRO A 264 -0.33 -1.83 -4.57
N ASN A 265 0.70 -2.22 -3.85
CA ASN A 265 1.03 -3.63 -3.60
C ASN A 265 0.25 -4.23 -2.41
N VAL A 266 -0.68 -3.47 -1.82
CA VAL A 266 -1.57 -3.87 -0.73
C VAL A 266 -3.04 -3.82 -1.19
N PRO A 267 -3.94 -4.65 -0.61
CA PRO A 267 -5.34 -4.75 -1.04
C PRO A 267 -6.21 -3.58 -0.54
N VAL A 268 -5.89 -2.35 -0.91
CA VAL A 268 -6.58 -1.13 -0.44
C VAL A 268 -8.10 -1.23 -0.65
N LYS A 269 -8.54 -1.77 -1.79
CA LYS A 269 -9.97 -1.93 -2.11
C LYS A 269 -10.69 -2.84 -1.12
N GLN A 270 -10.09 -3.97 -0.76
CA GLN A 270 -10.68 -4.92 0.20
C GLN A 270 -10.69 -4.30 1.62
N ILE A 271 -9.59 -3.64 2.02
CA ILE A 271 -9.50 -2.97 3.32
C ILE A 271 -10.57 -1.88 3.46
N VAL A 272 -10.77 -1.04 2.44
CA VAL A 272 -11.77 0.02 2.44
C VAL A 272 -13.20 -0.56 2.41
N ALA A 273 -13.43 -1.63 1.65
CA ALA A 273 -14.75 -2.23 1.51
C ALA A 273 -15.29 -2.83 2.83
N ASP A 274 -14.41 -3.33 3.69
CA ASP A 274 -14.75 -4.06 4.92
C ASP A 274 -15.52 -3.26 5.97
N ASP A 275 -15.41 -1.93 5.96
CA ASP A 275 -16.11 -1.07 6.92
C ASP A 275 -16.91 0.03 6.22
N ARG A 276 -18.18 -0.29 5.95
CA ARG A 276 -19.13 0.64 5.33
C ARG A 276 -19.34 1.92 6.11
N SER A 277 -19.14 1.92 7.43
CA SER A 277 -19.30 3.14 8.24
C SER A 277 -18.18 4.16 7.98
N HIS A 278 -17.10 3.74 7.32
CA HIS A 278 -15.92 4.56 7.01
C HIS A 278 -15.63 4.61 5.50
N TRP A 279 -16.59 4.29 4.64
CA TRP A 279 -16.38 4.41 3.20
C TRP A 279 -16.08 5.86 2.81
N PRO A 280 -15.06 6.09 1.95
CA PRO A 280 -14.76 7.43 1.46
C PRO A 280 -15.89 7.94 0.57
N ALA A 281 -16.01 9.27 0.47
CA ALA A 281 -16.95 9.90 -0.45
C ALA A 281 -16.59 9.59 -1.92
N MET A 282 -15.31 9.38 -2.20
CA MET A 282 -14.80 9.00 -3.51
C MET A 282 -13.51 8.18 -3.36
N MET A 283 -13.33 7.18 -4.22
CA MET A 283 -12.08 6.45 -4.33
C MET A 283 -11.61 6.45 -5.79
N ILE A 284 -10.35 6.83 -6.00
CA ILE A 284 -9.70 6.92 -7.30
C ILE A 284 -8.65 5.82 -7.36
N TRP A 285 -8.79 4.91 -8.32
CA TRP A 285 -7.90 3.76 -8.50
C TRP A 285 -7.66 3.46 -9.98
N ALA A 286 -6.65 2.63 -10.30
CA ALA A 286 -6.47 2.13 -11.66
C ALA A 286 -7.64 1.23 -12.07
N ARG A 287 -8.17 1.48 -13.28
CA ARG A 287 -9.19 0.62 -13.87
C ARG A 287 -8.67 -0.82 -13.89
N ILE A 288 -9.51 -1.72 -13.39
CA ILE A 288 -9.31 -3.16 -13.51
C ILE A 288 -10.17 -3.61 -14.68
N ASP A 289 -9.54 -3.94 -15.79
CA ASP A 289 -10.17 -4.39 -17.01
C ASP A 289 -10.46 -5.91 -16.97
N SER A 290 -9.86 -6.66 -16.03
CA SER A 290 -10.17 -8.07 -15.81
C SER A 290 -9.78 -8.58 -14.42
N THR A 291 -10.39 -9.69 -13.99
CA THR A 291 -9.99 -10.42 -12.77
C THR A 291 -8.55 -10.95 -12.85
N GLU A 292 -8.02 -11.21 -14.05
CA GLU A 292 -6.62 -11.62 -14.20
C GLU A 292 -5.66 -10.45 -13.96
N GLN A 293 -6.01 -9.24 -14.45
CA GLN A 293 -5.23 -8.03 -14.15
C GLN A 293 -5.24 -7.70 -12.66
N GLU A 294 -6.36 -7.91 -11.96
CA GLU A 294 -6.44 -7.76 -10.50
C GLU A 294 -5.52 -8.75 -9.77
N LYS A 295 -5.53 -10.02 -10.18
CA LYS A 295 -4.61 -11.04 -9.65
C LYS A 295 -3.14 -10.70 -9.94
N GLU A 296 -2.85 -10.10 -11.09
CA GLU A 296 -1.51 -9.66 -11.46
C GLU A 296 -1.04 -8.46 -10.63
N MET A 297 -1.93 -7.48 -10.35
CA MET A 297 -1.63 -6.33 -9.50
C MET A 297 -1.14 -6.75 -8.11
N TYR A 298 -1.71 -7.83 -7.57
CA TYR A 298 -1.32 -8.38 -6.28
C TYR A 298 -0.23 -9.47 -6.39
N SER A 299 0.15 -9.88 -7.60
CA SER A 299 1.18 -10.89 -7.79
C SER A 299 2.52 -10.39 -7.23
N PRO A 300 3.32 -11.23 -6.53
CA PRO A 300 4.63 -10.85 -5.97
C PRO A 300 5.67 -10.33 -6.98
N ARG A 301 5.34 -10.30 -8.27
CA ARG A 301 6.23 -9.92 -9.38
C ARG A 301 6.66 -8.45 -9.36
N HIS A 302 6.08 -7.62 -8.50
CA HIS A 302 6.35 -6.17 -8.43
C HIS A 302 6.81 -5.68 -7.05
N ALA A 303 7.28 -6.58 -6.18
CA ALA A 303 8.06 -6.22 -4.99
C ALA A 303 9.55 -5.99 -5.31
N LEU A 304 9.84 -5.45 -6.49
CA LEU A 304 11.19 -5.15 -7.00
C LEU A 304 11.23 -3.70 -7.49
#